data_AF-A0A1D8IJP6-F1
#
_entry.id   AF-A0A1D8IJP6-F1
#
_cell.length_a   1.000
_cell.length_b   1.000
_cell.length_c   1.000
_cell.angle_alpha   90.00
_cell.angle_beta   90.00
_cell.angle_gamma   90.00
#
_symmetry.space_group_name_H-M   'P 1'
#
loop_
_entity.id
_entity.type
_entity.pdbx_description
1 polymer ?
#
loop_
_entity_poly.entity_id
_entity_poly.type
_entity_poly.pdbx_seq_one_letter_code
_entity_poly.pdbx_strand_id
1 'polypeptide(L)'
;MLRDLHKLMRDSDTTRNAQAWLSLLDVLAEGSTRQESEGVAQIRGRLVLHLREAADQTQVAIRARYPPLRDALYEWAEIVARHAGPDVGMAALFQMRTADVWRRLETALSPLWPDMEDEPSHHARLLAKRLRYLLESDETVYTRASIDGVIEALKPLQSLLGEWRDSQFFGAWLTDAAAASCGAHAREMLVAALREDVRGFAILQEHEGLPGLVYLATRLSAHLAVLRVGLNAWFAGEGHTLLRQRMAAIQKVPHGGEMDPLQASAQESDGGLR
;
A
#
# COMPACT_ATOMS: atom_id res chain seq x y z
N MET A 1 1.78 5.36 -23.20
CA MET A 1 2.11 6.01 -21.90
C MET A 1 1.34 5.42 -20.71
N LEU A 2 0.07 5.77 -20.45
CA LEU A 2 -0.65 5.28 -19.24
C LEU A 2 -0.72 3.75 -19.14
N ARG A 3 -0.99 3.06 -20.26
CA ARG A 3 -0.97 1.59 -20.32
C ARG A 3 0.41 1.02 -19.96
N ASP A 4 1.48 1.69 -20.35
CA ASP A 4 2.85 1.23 -20.13
C ASP A 4 3.31 1.52 -18.69
N LEU A 5 2.85 2.63 -18.10
CA LEU A 5 3.01 2.89 -16.65
C LEU A 5 2.30 1.82 -15.82
N HIS A 6 1.08 1.42 -16.19
CA HIS A 6 0.39 0.31 -15.51
C HIS A 6 1.09 -1.04 -15.69
N LYS A 7 1.81 -1.26 -16.81
CA LYS A 7 2.64 -2.46 -16.98
C LYS A 7 3.87 -2.38 -16.07
N LEU A 8 4.58 -1.24 -16.06
CA LEU A 8 5.75 -1.03 -15.19
C LEU A 8 5.40 -1.25 -13.72
N MET A 9 4.30 -0.67 -13.25
CA MET A 9 3.83 -0.86 -11.88
C MET A 9 3.61 -2.34 -11.57
N ARG A 10 2.84 -3.05 -12.41
CA ARG A 10 2.57 -4.48 -12.21
C ARG A 10 3.82 -5.33 -12.20
N ASP A 11 4.76 -5.08 -13.12
CA ASP A 11 6.03 -5.81 -13.17
C ASP A 11 6.82 -5.59 -11.86
N SER A 12 6.84 -4.37 -11.33
CA SER A 12 7.53 -4.05 -10.06
C SER A 12 6.81 -4.52 -8.80
N ASP A 13 5.48 -4.62 -8.83
CA ASP A 13 4.66 -4.96 -7.66
C ASP A 13 4.96 -6.37 -7.16
N THR A 14 5.23 -7.34 -8.05
CA THR A 14 5.59 -8.71 -7.65
C THR A 14 6.86 -8.75 -6.81
N THR A 15 7.91 -8.04 -7.26
CA THR A 15 9.18 -7.94 -6.53
C THR A 15 8.98 -7.25 -5.18
N ARG A 16 8.25 -6.12 -5.17
CA ARG A 16 7.98 -5.35 -3.94
C ARG A 16 7.13 -6.14 -2.94
N ASN A 17 6.16 -6.92 -3.41
CA ASN A 17 5.36 -7.78 -2.56
C ASN A 17 6.20 -8.91 -1.94
N ALA A 18 7.04 -9.59 -2.73
CA ALA A 18 7.91 -10.64 -2.21
C ALA A 18 8.90 -10.12 -1.14
N GLN A 19 9.42 -8.89 -1.29
CA GLN A 19 10.22 -8.24 -0.26
C GLN A 19 9.41 -7.98 1.02
N ALA A 20 8.21 -7.40 0.89
CA ALA A 20 7.34 -7.15 2.03
C ALA A 20 6.97 -8.45 2.78
N TRP A 21 6.74 -9.53 2.03
CA TRP A 21 6.44 -10.85 2.61
C TRP A 21 7.63 -11.46 3.34
N LEU A 22 8.88 -11.22 2.90
CA LEU A 22 10.06 -11.68 3.65
C LEU A 22 10.15 -10.98 5.01
N SER A 23 9.95 -9.66 5.03
CA SER A 23 9.93 -8.89 6.28
C SER A 23 8.78 -9.34 7.19
N LEU A 24 7.60 -9.62 6.65
CA LEU A 24 6.48 -10.16 7.42
C LEU A 24 6.81 -11.57 7.96
N LEU A 25 7.42 -12.43 7.15
CA LEU A 25 7.85 -13.77 7.57
C LEU A 25 8.85 -13.70 8.74
N ASP A 26 9.78 -12.74 8.74
CA ASP A 26 10.71 -12.52 9.86
C ASP A 26 9.97 -12.27 11.18
N VAL A 27 8.95 -11.40 11.14
CA VAL A 27 8.11 -11.09 12.30
C VAL A 27 7.27 -12.30 12.74
N LEU A 28 6.69 -13.03 11.79
CA LEU A 28 5.83 -14.18 12.09
C LEU A 28 6.63 -15.38 12.63
N ALA A 29 7.88 -15.55 12.19
CA ALA A 29 8.80 -16.62 12.59
C ALA A 29 9.35 -16.46 14.02
N GLU A 30 9.19 -15.29 14.64
CA GLU A 30 9.73 -15.02 15.96
C GLU A 30 9.14 -15.97 17.02
N GLY A 31 10.03 -16.68 17.71
CA GLY A 31 9.65 -17.64 18.75
C GLY A 31 9.28 -19.04 18.24
N SER A 32 9.52 -19.36 16.96
CA SER A 32 9.31 -20.72 16.45
C SER A 32 10.18 -21.74 17.19
N THR A 33 9.61 -22.89 17.53
CA THR A 33 10.33 -24.05 18.07
C THR A 33 11.26 -24.67 17.01
N ARG A 34 12.09 -25.63 17.42
CA ARG A 34 12.99 -26.35 16.49
C ARG A 34 12.25 -27.08 15.36
N GLN A 35 11.08 -27.65 15.64
CA GLN A 35 10.30 -28.34 14.61
C GLN A 35 9.60 -27.35 13.67
N GLU A 36 9.14 -26.22 14.19
CA GLU A 36 8.49 -25.19 13.37
C GLU A 36 9.51 -24.43 12.50
N SER A 37 10.73 -24.22 13.00
CA SER A 37 11.76 -23.45 12.31
C SER A 37 12.19 -24.08 10.98
N GLU A 38 12.06 -25.40 10.83
CA GLU A 38 12.33 -26.11 9.59
C GLU A 38 11.31 -25.76 8.50
N GLY A 39 10.02 -25.86 8.80
CA GLY A 39 8.97 -25.41 7.86
C GLY A 39 9.06 -23.92 7.55
N VAL A 40 9.41 -23.08 8.54
CA VAL A 40 9.68 -21.65 8.32
C VAL A 40 10.86 -21.45 7.38
N ALA A 41 11.96 -22.17 7.56
CA ALA A 41 13.15 -22.09 6.71
C ALA A 41 12.84 -22.53 5.28
N GLN A 42 12.02 -23.57 5.10
CA GLN A 42 11.56 -24.01 3.79
C GLN A 42 10.76 -22.92 3.06
N ILE A 43 9.80 -22.29 3.75
CA ILE A 43 8.99 -21.21 3.18
C ILE A 43 9.84 -19.98 2.86
N ARG A 44 10.78 -19.63 3.74
CA ARG A 44 11.76 -18.57 3.49
C ARG A 44 12.56 -18.85 2.23
N GLY A 45 13.09 -20.07 2.07
CA GLY A 45 13.85 -20.46 0.89
C GLY A 45 13.07 -20.28 -0.41
N ARG A 46 11.79 -20.70 -0.41
CA ARG A 46 10.88 -20.50 -1.55
C ARG A 46 10.61 -19.03 -1.85
N LEU A 47 10.38 -18.23 -0.80
CA LEU A 47 10.10 -16.81 -0.97
C LEU A 47 11.32 -16.03 -1.49
N VAL A 48 12.54 -16.40 -1.05
CA VAL A 48 13.79 -15.85 -1.59
C VAL A 48 13.96 -16.22 -3.06
N LEU A 49 13.65 -17.46 -3.46
CA LEU A 49 13.68 -17.84 -4.87
C LEU A 49 12.66 -17.03 -5.69
N HIS A 50 11.42 -16.93 -5.20
CA HIS A 50 10.37 -16.13 -5.85
C HIS A 50 10.78 -14.66 -6.01
N LEU A 51 11.40 -14.06 -4.98
CA LEU A 51 11.91 -12.70 -5.04
C LEU A 51 12.98 -12.54 -6.13
N ARG A 52 13.93 -13.48 -6.22
CA ARG A 52 14.99 -13.44 -7.25
C ARG A 52 14.39 -13.53 -8.65
N GLU A 53 13.49 -14.47 -8.88
CA GLU A 53 12.80 -14.65 -10.16
C GLU A 53 12.00 -13.39 -10.55
N ALA A 54 11.25 -12.82 -9.60
CA ALA A 54 10.50 -11.59 -9.84
C ALA A 54 11.41 -10.39 -10.14
N ALA A 55 12.54 -10.27 -9.42
CA ALA A 55 13.52 -9.21 -9.64
C ALA A 55 14.17 -9.32 -11.04
N ASP A 56 14.59 -10.53 -11.44
CA ASP A 56 15.17 -10.79 -12.75
C ASP A 56 14.17 -10.45 -13.87
N GLN A 57 12.92 -10.89 -13.73
CA GLN A 57 11.84 -10.57 -14.68
C GLN A 57 11.58 -9.06 -14.77
N THR A 58 11.52 -8.38 -13.62
CA THR A 58 11.34 -6.93 -13.54
C THR A 58 12.50 -6.21 -14.25
N GLN A 59 13.74 -6.63 -14.00
CA GLN A 59 14.93 -6.03 -14.60
C GLN A 59 14.96 -6.22 -16.13
N VAL A 60 14.62 -7.42 -16.61
CA VAL A 60 14.49 -7.70 -18.05
C VAL A 60 13.41 -6.83 -18.67
N ALA A 61 12.23 -6.74 -18.04
CA ALA A 61 11.13 -5.91 -18.52
C ALA A 61 11.53 -4.43 -18.57
N ILE A 62 12.23 -3.93 -17.54
CA ILE A 62 12.69 -2.54 -17.48
C ILE A 62 13.63 -2.20 -18.62
N ARG A 63 14.64 -3.04 -18.84
CA ARG A 63 15.65 -2.81 -19.88
C ARG A 63 15.06 -2.88 -21.28
N ALA A 64 14.15 -3.83 -21.52
CA ALA A 64 13.61 -4.06 -22.86
C ALA A 64 12.47 -3.11 -23.23
N ARG A 65 11.59 -2.75 -22.28
CA ARG A 65 10.28 -2.13 -22.58
C ARG A 65 10.20 -0.65 -22.25
N TYR A 66 10.91 -0.17 -21.23
CA TYR A 66 10.68 1.17 -20.69
C TYR A 66 11.58 2.30 -21.17
N PRO A 67 12.67 2.13 -21.96
CA PRO A 67 13.38 3.27 -22.54
C PRO A 67 12.47 4.21 -23.36
N PRO A 68 11.60 3.71 -24.27
CA PRO A 68 10.68 4.58 -25.00
C PRO A 68 9.65 5.28 -24.09
N LEU A 69 9.20 4.61 -23.02
CA LEU A 69 8.28 5.21 -22.05
C LEU A 69 8.96 6.36 -21.28
N ARG A 70 10.22 6.15 -20.85
CA ARG A 70 11.02 7.16 -20.17
C ARG A 70 11.22 8.38 -21.07
N ASP A 71 11.60 8.16 -22.32
CA ASP A 71 11.86 9.26 -23.26
C ASP A 71 10.58 10.06 -23.54
N ALA A 72 9.44 9.38 -23.71
CA ALA A 72 8.13 10.02 -23.85
C ALA A 72 7.70 10.80 -22.59
N LEU A 73 8.04 10.33 -21.39
CA LEU A 73 7.75 11.05 -20.14
C LEU A 73 8.60 12.32 -20.00
N TYR A 74 9.86 12.29 -20.40
CA TYR A 74 10.72 13.47 -20.43
C TYR A 74 10.21 14.51 -21.42
N GLU A 75 9.88 14.08 -22.65
CA GLU A 75 9.30 14.96 -23.65
C GLU A 75 8.00 15.62 -23.15
N TRP A 76 7.11 14.81 -22.54
CA TRP A 76 5.88 15.32 -21.97
C TRP A 76 6.12 16.31 -20.82
N ALA A 77 7.06 16.00 -19.92
CA ALA A 77 7.42 16.89 -18.81
C ALA A 77 7.95 18.24 -19.31
N GLU A 78 8.78 18.25 -20.36
CA GLU A 78 9.23 19.49 -20.98
C GLU A 78 8.09 20.29 -21.62
N ILE A 79 7.14 19.62 -22.28
CA ILE A 79 5.95 20.28 -22.83
C ILE A 79 5.16 20.93 -21.70
N VAL A 80 4.89 20.20 -20.61
CA VAL A 80 4.17 20.73 -19.45
C VAL A 80 4.92 21.93 -18.86
N ALA A 81 6.24 21.83 -18.67
CA ALA A 81 7.05 22.91 -18.13
C ALA A 81 7.02 24.18 -19.01
N ARG A 82 7.03 24.03 -20.34
CA ARG A 82 6.92 25.17 -21.28
C ARG A 82 5.56 25.87 -21.24
N HIS A 83 4.50 25.15 -20.86
CA HIS A 83 3.13 25.68 -20.81
C HIS A 83 2.65 25.96 -19.38
N ALA A 84 3.52 25.81 -18.37
CA ALA A 84 3.22 26.15 -16.99
C ALA A 84 3.20 27.68 -16.82
N GLY A 85 2.11 28.31 -17.25
CA GLY A 85 1.78 29.70 -16.90
C GLY A 85 1.17 29.79 -15.49
N PRO A 86 1.02 31.00 -14.94
CA PRO A 86 0.29 31.24 -13.70
C PRO A 86 -1.20 30.95 -13.94
N ASP A 87 -1.58 29.68 -13.86
CA ASP A 87 -2.92 29.24 -14.16
C ASP A 87 -3.81 29.36 -12.92
N VAL A 88 -4.48 30.51 -12.83
CA VAL A 88 -5.50 30.80 -11.81
C VAL A 88 -6.60 29.72 -11.77
N GLY A 89 -6.77 28.93 -12.85
CA GLY A 89 -7.72 27.81 -12.90
C GLY A 89 -7.23 26.49 -12.29
N MET A 90 -5.92 26.25 -12.23
CA MET A 90 -5.39 24.95 -11.78
C MET A 90 -5.63 24.71 -10.29
N ALA A 91 -5.50 25.74 -9.44
CA ALA A 91 -5.77 25.63 -8.02
C ALA A 91 -7.22 25.19 -7.73
N ALA A 92 -8.19 25.79 -8.42
CA ALA A 92 -9.60 25.43 -8.31
C ALA A 92 -9.86 23.97 -8.76
N LEU A 93 -9.23 23.53 -9.85
CA LEU A 93 -9.33 22.14 -10.30
C LEU A 93 -8.71 21.16 -9.29
N PHE A 94 -7.56 21.48 -8.70
CA PHE A 94 -6.94 20.68 -7.65
C PHE A 94 -7.84 20.56 -6.43
N GLN A 95 -8.41 21.66 -5.96
CA GLN A 95 -9.33 21.67 -4.82
C GLN A 95 -10.59 20.85 -5.09
N MET A 96 -11.22 21.05 -6.25
CA MET A 96 -12.38 20.27 -6.67
C MET A 96 -12.06 18.77 -6.68
N ARG A 97 -10.89 18.39 -7.20
CA ARG A 97 -10.45 16.99 -7.24
C ARG A 97 -10.14 16.43 -5.86
N THR A 98 -9.50 17.20 -4.98
CA THR A 98 -9.25 16.83 -3.59
C THR A 98 -10.56 16.60 -2.85
N ALA A 99 -11.55 17.49 -3.02
CA ALA A 99 -12.88 17.34 -2.44
C ALA A 99 -13.62 16.10 -2.96
N ASP A 100 -13.53 15.80 -4.25
CA ASP A 100 -14.10 14.58 -4.84
C ASP A 100 -13.46 13.31 -4.25
N VAL A 101 -12.12 13.25 -4.23
CA VAL A 101 -11.38 12.10 -3.70
C VAL A 101 -11.67 11.92 -2.20
N TRP A 102 -11.76 13.00 -1.44
CA TRP A 102 -12.17 12.94 -0.03
C TRP A 102 -13.58 12.36 0.15
N ARG A 103 -14.57 12.84 -0.60
CA ARG A 103 -15.95 12.35 -0.51
C ARG A 103 -16.03 10.85 -0.82
N ARG A 104 -15.29 10.41 -1.85
CA ARG A 104 -15.19 9.01 -2.23
C ARG A 104 -14.50 8.18 -1.15
N LEU A 105 -13.44 8.71 -0.53
CA LEU A 105 -12.77 8.04 0.58
C LEU A 105 -13.74 7.88 1.76
N GLU A 106 -14.45 8.93 2.15
CA GLU A 106 -15.45 8.87 3.22
C GLU A 106 -16.54 7.83 2.93
N THR A 107 -17.04 7.80 1.69
CA THR A 107 -18.01 6.79 1.26
C THR A 107 -17.40 5.39 1.32
N ALA A 108 -16.16 5.20 0.89
CA ALA A 108 -15.46 3.91 0.93
C ALA A 108 -15.14 3.46 2.36
N LEU A 109 -14.96 4.40 3.31
CA LEU A 109 -14.71 4.10 4.71
C LEU A 109 -15.99 3.68 5.47
N SER A 110 -17.16 4.17 5.04
CA SER A 110 -18.44 3.87 5.71
C SER A 110 -18.82 2.38 5.74
N PRO A 111 -18.68 1.58 4.66
CA PRO A 111 -19.08 0.18 4.64
C PRO A 111 -17.97 -0.80 5.05
N LEU A 112 -16.73 -0.35 5.29
CA LEU A 112 -15.63 -1.25 5.69
C LEU A 112 -15.92 -1.99 6.99
N TRP A 113 -16.88 -1.49 7.75
CA TRP A 113 -17.30 -2.05 9.01
C TRP A 113 -18.56 -2.91 8.86
N PRO A 114 -18.61 -4.14 9.41
CA PRO A 114 -17.58 -4.85 10.22
C PRO A 114 -16.72 -5.86 9.44
N ASP A 115 -17.05 -6.17 8.19
CA ASP A 115 -16.55 -7.39 7.54
C ASP A 115 -15.19 -7.23 6.86
N MET A 116 -14.69 -5.99 6.69
CA MET A 116 -13.36 -5.68 6.14
C MET A 116 -13.02 -6.52 4.89
N GLU A 117 -13.98 -6.59 3.96
CA GLU A 117 -13.79 -7.32 2.70
C GLU A 117 -12.59 -6.79 1.92
N ASP A 118 -11.97 -7.68 1.14
CA ASP A 118 -10.72 -7.40 0.45
C ASP A 118 -10.83 -6.20 -0.51
N GLU A 119 -11.81 -6.21 -1.40
CA GLU A 119 -11.96 -5.19 -2.44
C GLU A 119 -12.31 -3.79 -1.87
N PRO A 120 -13.28 -3.64 -0.94
CA PRO A 120 -13.51 -2.35 -0.29
C PRO A 120 -12.28 -1.80 0.44
N SER A 121 -11.54 -2.65 1.17
CA SER A 121 -10.36 -2.22 1.94
C SER A 121 -9.24 -1.74 1.01
N HIS A 122 -9.05 -2.45 -0.12
CA HIS A 122 -8.15 -2.05 -1.18
C HIS A 122 -8.55 -0.70 -1.80
N HIS A 123 -9.84 -0.52 -2.10
CA HIS A 123 -10.36 0.71 -2.68
C HIS A 123 -10.12 1.92 -1.75
N ALA A 124 -10.43 1.78 -0.46
CA ALA A 124 -10.17 2.82 0.53
C ALA A 124 -8.68 3.16 0.64
N ARG A 125 -7.79 2.15 0.62
CA ARG A 125 -6.33 2.37 0.61
C ARG A 125 -5.88 3.20 -0.59
N LEU A 126 -6.39 2.89 -1.79
CA LEU A 126 -6.06 3.63 -3.01
C LEU A 126 -6.53 5.09 -2.92
N LEU A 127 -7.75 5.32 -2.43
CA LEU A 127 -8.29 6.67 -2.26
C LEU A 127 -7.52 7.47 -1.20
N ALA A 128 -7.13 6.85 -0.08
CA ALA A 128 -6.31 7.49 0.95
C ALA A 128 -4.93 7.91 0.42
N LYS A 129 -4.25 7.03 -0.33
CA LYS A 129 -2.98 7.37 -1.01
C LYS A 129 -3.16 8.51 -2.00
N ARG A 130 -4.22 8.43 -2.83
CA ARG A 130 -4.51 9.45 -3.84
C ARG A 130 -4.79 10.81 -3.20
N LEU A 131 -5.55 10.84 -2.11
CA LEU A 131 -5.81 12.07 -1.36
C LEU A 131 -4.50 12.67 -0.85
N ARG A 132 -3.64 11.85 -0.23
CA ARG A 132 -2.32 12.29 0.23
C ARG A 132 -1.47 12.86 -0.90
N TYR A 133 -1.39 12.17 -2.04
CA TYR A 133 -0.60 12.66 -3.18
C TYR A 133 -1.14 13.96 -3.77
N LEU A 134 -2.47 14.16 -3.82
CA LEU A 134 -3.05 15.43 -4.25
C LEU A 134 -2.67 16.57 -3.30
N LEU A 135 -2.75 16.34 -1.99
CA LEU A 135 -2.38 17.34 -0.98
C LEU A 135 -0.88 17.67 -1.04
N GLU A 136 -0.01 16.67 -1.26
CA GLU A 136 1.45 16.86 -1.32
C GLU A 136 1.95 17.39 -2.68
N SER A 137 1.11 17.43 -3.72
CA SER A 137 1.57 17.70 -5.10
C SER A 137 1.80 19.16 -5.45
N ASP A 138 1.14 20.10 -4.77
CA ASP A 138 1.22 21.52 -5.11
C ASP A 138 1.11 22.41 -3.86
N GLU A 139 2.26 22.93 -3.42
CA GLU A 139 2.36 23.83 -2.26
C GLU A 139 1.72 25.20 -2.51
N THR A 140 1.46 25.57 -3.76
CA THR A 140 0.77 26.82 -4.11
C THR A 140 -0.73 26.73 -3.81
N VAL A 141 -1.30 25.51 -3.84
CA VAL A 141 -2.69 25.25 -3.47
C VAL A 141 -2.81 24.98 -1.97
N TYR A 142 -1.92 24.14 -1.44
CA TYR A 142 -1.95 23.70 -0.06
C TYR A 142 -0.60 23.91 0.61
N THR A 143 -0.49 24.89 1.51
CA THR A 143 0.74 25.08 2.28
C THR A 143 0.98 23.87 3.17
N ARG A 144 2.26 23.49 3.34
CA ARG A 144 2.65 22.35 4.20
C ARG A 144 1.97 22.39 5.58
N ALA A 145 1.99 23.56 6.22
CA ALA A 145 1.38 23.77 7.53
C ALA A 145 -0.13 23.48 7.56
N SER A 146 -0.86 23.76 6.46
CA SER A 146 -2.30 23.51 6.37
C SER A 146 -2.66 22.03 6.25
N ILE A 147 -1.81 21.22 5.60
CA ILE A 147 -2.10 19.81 5.31
C ILE A 147 -1.38 18.83 6.24
N ASP A 148 -0.38 19.27 7.00
CA ASP A 148 0.40 18.39 7.88
C ASP A 148 -0.51 17.58 8.81
N GLY A 149 -1.51 18.23 9.43
CA GLY A 149 -2.49 17.51 10.24
C GLY A 149 -3.25 16.45 9.45
N VAL A 150 -3.67 16.73 8.21
CA VAL A 150 -4.40 15.75 7.40
C VAL A 150 -3.50 14.56 7.06
N ILE A 151 -2.25 14.82 6.67
CA ILE A 151 -1.27 13.79 6.34
C ILE A 151 -0.97 12.91 7.56
N GLU A 152 -0.75 13.50 8.73
CA GLU A 152 -0.52 12.75 9.96
C GLU A 152 -1.72 11.88 10.37
N ALA A 153 -2.95 12.31 10.08
CA ALA A 153 -4.14 11.49 10.31
C ALA A 153 -4.30 10.36 9.28
N LEU A 154 -3.89 10.59 8.02
CA LEU A 154 -3.95 9.60 6.94
C LEU A 154 -2.89 8.51 7.08
N LYS A 155 -1.71 8.82 7.62
CA LYS A 155 -0.58 7.88 7.72
C LYS A 155 -0.96 6.59 8.48
N PRO A 156 -1.50 6.63 9.72
CA PRO A 156 -1.89 5.41 10.44
C PRO A 156 -2.90 4.56 9.67
N LEU A 157 -3.91 5.19 9.06
CA LEU A 157 -4.91 4.50 8.23
C LEU A 157 -4.25 3.79 7.05
N GLN A 158 -3.36 4.48 6.33
CA GLN A 158 -2.66 3.93 5.17
C GLN A 158 -1.71 2.79 5.56
N SER A 159 -1.05 2.88 6.72
CA SER A 159 -0.21 1.81 7.26
C SER A 159 -1.05 0.58 7.60
N LEU A 160 -2.13 0.75 8.38
CA LEU A 160 -3.01 -0.35 8.78
C LEU A 160 -3.67 -1.05 7.58
N LEU A 161 -4.28 -0.30 6.66
CA LEU A 161 -4.82 -0.85 5.42
C LEU A 161 -3.72 -1.47 4.55
N GLY A 162 -2.50 -0.98 4.70
CA GLY A 162 -1.35 -1.46 3.98
C GLY A 162 -0.90 -2.83 4.43
N GLU A 163 -0.62 -2.96 5.72
CA GLU A 163 -0.24 -4.20 6.38
C GLU A 163 -1.35 -5.25 6.27
N TRP A 164 -2.62 -4.83 6.36
CA TRP A 164 -3.77 -5.72 6.16
C TRP A 164 -3.74 -6.40 4.79
N ARG A 165 -3.65 -5.59 3.72
CA ARG A 165 -3.62 -6.10 2.34
C ARG A 165 -2.39 -6.94 2.07
N ASP A 166 -1.23 -6.48 2.52
CA ASP A 166 0.04 -7.17 2.30
C ASP A 166 0.03 -8.53 3.03
N SER A 167 -0.61 -8.62 4.21
CA SER A 167 -0.84 -9.88 4.97
C SER A 167 -1.83 -10.82 4.29
N GLN A 168 -2.93 -10.32 3.73
CA GLN A 168 -3.89 -11.15 2.98
C GLN A 168 -3.23 -11.78 1.74
N PHE A 169 -2.46 -10.99 0.99
CA PHE A 169 -1.70 -11.50 -0.14
C PHE A 169 -0.65 -12.51 0.27
N PHE A 170 0.05 -12.27 1.39
CA PHE A 170 0.98 -13.26 1.92
C PHE A 170 0.27 -14.56 2.29
N GLY A 171 -0.92 -14.50 2.91
CA GLY A 171 -1.71 -15.68 3.24
C GLY A 171 -2.16 -16.47 2.02
N ALA A 172 -2.59 -15.80 0.95
CA ALA A 172 -2.91 -16.44 -0.33
C ALA A 172 -1.68 -17.15 -0.91
N TRP A 173 -0.55 -16.43 -1.00
CA TRP A 173 0.72 -17.01 -1.48
C TRP A 173 1.19 -18.19 -0.62
N LEU A 174 1.08 -18.08 0.71
CA LEU A 174 1.45 -19.13 1.66
C LEU A 174 0.59 -20.39 1.46
N THR A 175 -0.71 -20.20 1.22
CA THR A 175 -1.64 -21.30 0.94
C THR A 175 -1.27 -22.02 -0.35
N ASP A 176 -0.98 -21.28 -1.42
CA ASP A 176 -0.55 -21.86 -2.70
C ASP A 176 0.80 -22.59 -2.56
N ALA A 177 1.75 -21.98 -1.83
CA ALA A 177 3.04 -22.59 -1.56
C ALA A 177 2.91 -23.88 -0.75
N ALA A 178 2.04 -23.90 0.27
CA ALA A 178 1.74 -25.08 1.07
C ALA A 178 1.11 -26.19 0.21
N ALA A 179 0.11 -25.85 -0.62
CA ALA A 179 -0.51 -26.80 -1.54
C ALA A 179 0.50 -27.43 -2.51
N ALA A 180 1.41 -26.61 -3.07
CA ALA A 180 2.48 -27.09 -3.93
C ALA A 180 3.48 -28.01 -3.18
N SER A 181 3.80 -27.71 -1.92
CA SER A 181 4.65 -28.58 -1.08
C SER A 181 3.98 -29.94 -0.81
N CYS A 182 2.74 -29.92 -0.35
CA CYS A 182 2.00 -31.13 -0.01
C CYS A 182 1.76 -32.00 -1.24
N GLY A 183 1.44 -31.40 -2.39
CA GLY A 183 1.26 -32.14 -3.65
C GLY A 183 2.55 -32.80 -4.16
N ALA A 184 3.68 -32.10 -4.07
CA ALA A 184 4.98 -32.67 -4.44
C ALA A 184 5.35 -33.85 -3.54
N HIS A 185 5.13 -33.71 -2.23
CA HIS A 185 5.40 -34.78 -1.27
C HIS A 185 4.47 -35.99 -1.45
N ALA A 186 3.16 -35.77 -1.62
CA ALA A 186 2.22 -36.85 -1.89
C ALA A 186 2.62 -37.65 -3.14
N ARG A 187 3.14 -36.98 -4.17
CA ARG A 187 3.67 -37.63 -5.36
C ARG A 187 4.93 -38.46 -5.05
N GLU A 188 5.85 -37.97 -4.24
CA GLU A 188 7.05 -38.72 -3.83
C GLU A 188 6.69 -39.96 -3.01
N MET A 189 5.74 -39.83 -2.07
CA MET A 189 5.20 -40.97 -1.31
C MET A 189 4.59 -42.01 -2.24
N LEU A 190 3.79 -41.59 -3.23
CA LEU A 190 3.21 -42.50 -4.22
C LEU A 190 4.30 -43.21 -5.03
N VAL A 191 5.34 -42.51 -5.46
CA VAL A 191 6.45 -43.12 -6.20
C VAL A 191 7.23 -44.11 -5.33
N ALA A 192 7.50 -43.78 -4.06
CA ALA A 192 8.16 -44.70 -3.12
C ALA A 192 7.30 -45.94 -2.84
N ALA A 193 6.00 -45.76 -2.61
CA ALA A 193 5.04 -46.84 -2.40
C ALA A 193 4.95 -47.76 -3.63
N LEU A 194 4.87 -47.18 -4.84
CA LEU A 194 4.85 -47.94 -6.10
C LEU A 194 6.15 -48.70 -6.39
N ARG A 195 7.27 -48.30 -5.77
CA ARG A 195 8.57 -48.98 -5.87
C ARG A 195 8.80 -50.02 -4.77
N GLU A 196 7.82 -50.21 -3.87
CA GLU A 196 7.95 -51.05 -2.68
C GLU A 196 9.16 -50.66 -1.80
N ASP A 197 9.57 -49.39 -1.84
CA ASP A 197 10.68 -48.88 -1.03
C ASP A 197 10.21 -48.55 0.39
N VAL A 198 10.16 -49.57 1.23
CA VAL A 198 9.73 -49.47 2.64
C VAL A 198 10.62 -48.49 3.43
N ARG A 199 11.91 -48.36 3.08
CA ARG A 199 12.83 -47.42 3.75
C ARG A 199 12.56 -45.99 3.32
N GLY A 200 12.34 -45.76 2.02
CA GLY A 200 11.92 -44.47 1.50
C GLY A 200 10.61 -43.98 2.10
N PHE A 201 9.67 -44.90 2.37
CA PHE A 201 8.38 -44.55 2.95
C PHE A 201 8.47 -44.04 4.41
N ALA A 202 9.33 -44.63 5.24
CA ALA A 202 9.50 -44.21 6.64
C ALA A 202 10.13 -42.82 6.75
N ILE A 203 11.09 -42.50 5.88
CA ILE A 203 11.73 -41.17 5.81
C ILE A 203 10.73 -40.10 5.35
N LEU A 204 9.82 -40.45 4.45
CA LEU A 204 8.80 -39.52 3.97
C LEU A 204 7.67 -39.26 4.99
N GLN A 205 7.41 -40.18 5.93
CA GLN A 205 6.35 -39.97 6.94
C GLN A 205 6.71 -38.93 8.02
N GLU A 206 8.00 -38.67 8.25
CA GLU A 206 8.44 -37.59 9.14
C GLU A 206 8.36 -36.26 8.38
N HIS A 207 7.14 -35.72 8.31
CA HIS A 207 6.84 -34.51 7.56
C HIS A 207 7.36 -33.26 8.31
N GLU A 208 8.66 -32.99 8.20
CA GLU A 208 9.35 -31.92 8.93
C GLU A 208 8.80 -30.51 8.66
N GLY A 209 8.15 -30.28 7.51
CA GLY A 209 7.64 -28.95 7.13
C GLY A 209 6.23 -28.58 7.64
N LEU A 210 5.37 -29.55 7.97
CA LEU A 210 3.96 -29.28 8.30
C LEU A 210 3.79 -28.46 9.60
N PRO A 211 4.53 -28.74 10.69
CA PRO A 211 4.44 -27.93 11.91
C PRO A 211 4.73 -26.45 11.65
N GLY A 212 5.75 -26.13 10.85
CA GLY A 212 6.08 -24.74 10.50
C GLY A 212 5.01 -24.04 9.67
N LEU A 213 4.36 -24.75 8.74
CA LEU A 213 3.24 -24.20 7.95
C LEU A 213 2.03 -23.86 8.82
N VAL A 214 1.64 -24.79 9.70
CA VAL A 214 0.52 -24.56 10.64
C VAL A 214 0.86 -23.41 11.57
N TYR A 215 2.07 -23.37 12.11
CA TYR A 215 2.56 -22.28 12.93
C TYR A 215 2.44 -20.92 12.22
N LEU A 216 2.96 -20.80 11.00
CA LEU A 216 2.89 -19.55 10.23
C LEU A 216 1.44 -19.13 9.94
N ALA A 217 0.56 -20.05 9.60
CA ALA A 217 -0.86 -19.77 9.38
C ALA A 217 -1.53 -19.25 10.67
N THR A 218 -1.25 -19.85 11.82
CA THR A 218 -1.75 -19.39 13.13
C THR A 218 -1.21 -18.00 13.47
N ARG A 219 0.08 -17.75 13.26
CA ARG A 219 0.71 -16.43 13.51
C ARG A 219 0.14 -15.35 12.59
N LEU A 220 -0.04 -15.66 11.31
CA LEU A 220 -0.64 -14.73 10.34
C LEU A 220 -2.10 -14.40 10.71
N SER A 221 -2.89 -15.40 11.12
CA SER A 221 -4.25 -15.19 11.60
C SER A 221 -4.30 -14.27 12.82
N ALA A 222 -3.42 -14.49 13.80
CA ALA A 222 -3.29 -13.62 14.97
C ALA A 222 -2.86 -12.19 14.58
N HIS A 223 -1.92 -12.05 13.65
CA HIS A 223 -1.49 -10.75 13.15
C HIS A 223 -2.63 -9.98 12.46
N LEU A 224 -3.41 -10.64 11.60
CA LEU A 224 -4.61 -10.07 11.00
C LEU A 224 -5.62 -9.66 12.08
N ALA A 225 -5.82 -10.45 13.13
CA ALA A 225 -6.70 -10.07 14.23
C ALA A 225 -6.24 -8.77 14.94
N VAL A 226 -4.92 -8.60 15.14
CA VAL A 226 -4.35 -7.36 15.70
C VAL A 226 -4.58 -6.17 14.77
N LEU A 227 -4.31 -6.33 13.47
CA LEU A 227 -4.55 -5.27 12.47
C LEU A 227 -6.03 -4.87 12.41
N ARG A 228 -6.94 -5.85 12.51
CA ARG A 228 -8.37 -5.59 12.60
C ARG A 228 -8.67 -4.74 13.83
N VAL A 229 -8.20 -5.12 15.02
CA VAL A 229 -8.38 -4.30 16.24
C VAL A 229 -7.82 -2.88 16.06
N GLY A 230 -6.67 -2.72 15.41
CA GLY A 230 -6.09 -1.41 15.10
C GLY A 230 -6.97 -0.56 14.18
N LEU A 231 -7.50 -1.14 13.10
CA LEU A 231 -8.46 -0.49 12.21
C LEU A 231 -9.75 -0.12 12.96
N ASN A 232 -10.26 -1.05 13.77
CA ASN A 232 -11.42 -0.83 14.62
C ASN A 232 -11.22 0.36 15.56
N ALA A 233 -10.07 0.43 16.23
CA ALA A 233 -9.72 1.54 17.11
C ALA A 233 -9.58 2.86 16.33
N TRP A 234 -9.03 2.83 15.12
CA TRP A 234 -8.93 4.04 14.28
C TRP A 234 -10.30 4.56 13.85
N PHE A 235 -11.24 3.66 13.50
CA PHE A 235 -12.60 4.01 13.10
C PHE A 235 -13.46 4.48 14.28
N ALA A 236 -13.40 3.78 15.41
CA ALA A 236 -14.19 4.08 16.61
C ALA A 236 -13.62 5.26 17.41
N GLY A 237 -12.30 5.46 17.31
CA GLY A 237 -11.59 6.51 18.04
C GLY A 237 -11.58 7.86 17.31
N GLU A 238 -10.62 8.69 17.70
CA GLU A 238 -10.49 10.04 17.16
C GLU A 238 -9.93 10.07 15.74
N GLY A 239 -9.32 9.00 15.23
CA GLY A 239 -8.63 8.99 13.93
C GLY A 239 -9.51 9.44 12.77
N HIS A 240 -10.66 8.79 12.58
CA HIS A 240 -11.61 9.13 11.52
C HIS A 240 -12.24 10.52 11.73
N THR A 241 -12.64 10.82 12.97
CA THR A 241 -13.27 12.10 13.33
C THR A 241 -12.31 13.28 13.10
N LEU A 242 -11.07 13.14 13.53
CA LEU A 242 -9.99 14.12 13.38
C LEU A 242 -9.66 14.31 11.90
N LEU A 243 -9.57 13.24 11.11
CA LEU A 243 -9.38 13.35 9.67
C LEU A 243 -10.50 14.16 9.01
N ARG A 244 -11.77 13.87 9.34
CA ARG A 244 -12.92 14.62 8.83
C ARG A 244 -12.86 16.09 9.22
N GLN A 245 -12.56 16.39 10.49
CA GLN A 245 -12.44 17.77 10.99
C GLN A 245 -11.33 18.54 10.25
N ARG A 246 -10.15 17.93 10.09
CA ARG A 246 -9.00 18.53 9.41
C ARG A 246 -9.29 18.74 7.92
N MET A 247 -9.94 17.78 7.26
CA MET A 247 -10.39 17.93 5.87
C MET A 247 -11.41 19.08 5.71
N ALA A 248 -12.36 19.19 6.63
CA ALA A 248 -13.32 20.29 6.62
C ALA A 248 -12.64 21.66 6.85
N ALA A 249 -11.58 21.72 7.66
CA ALA A 249 -10.83 22.94 7.90
C ALA A 249 -10.10 23.42 6.62
N ILE A 250 -9.40 22.53 5.92
CA ILE A 250 -8.69 22.91 4.68
C ILE A 250 -9.63 23.27 3.53
N GLN A 251 -10.88 22.77 3.53
CA GLN A 251 -11.89 23.10 2.53
C GLN A 251 -12.61 24.43 2.78
N LYS A 252 -12.53 24.96 4.01
CA LYS A 252 -13.20 26.22 4.40
C LYS A 252 -12.33 27.47 4.19
N VAL A 253 -11.02 27.31 3.98
CA VAL A 253 -10.13 28.45 3.75
C VAL A 253 -10.54 29.10 2.42
N PRO A 254 -11.08 30.33 2.42
CA PRO A 254 -11.40 31.02 1.18
C PRO A 254 -10.08 31.31 0.48
N HIS A 255 -9.86 30.67 -0.66
CA HIS A 255 -8.65 30.89 -1.46
C HIS A 255 -8.87 32.11 -2.33
N GLY A 256 -8.37 33.25 -1.83
CA GLY A 256 -8.65 34.57 -2.34
C GLY A 256 -9.45 35.34 -1.28
N GLY A 257 -8.88 36.25 -0.48
CA GLY A 257 -7.70 36.99 -0.86
C GLY A 257 -7.91 37.81 -2.14
N GLU A 258 -9.17 38.05 -2.56
CA GLU A 258 -9.51 39.45 -2.82
C GLU A 258 -9.33 40.15 -1.47
N MET A 259 -8.08 40.49 -1.11
CA MET A 259 -7.90 41.74 -0.42
C MET A 259 -8.38 42.75 -1.45
N ASP A 260 -9.61 43.21 -1.26
CA ASP A 260 -10.14 44.36 -1.98
C ASP A 260 -9.02 45.40 -2.01
N PRO A 261 -8.45 45.72 -3.19
CA PRO A 261 -7.35 46.67 -3.30
C PRO A 261 -7.70 48.03 -2.67
N LEU A 262 -9.00 48.30 -2.48
CA LEU A 262 -9.53 49.49 -1.82
C LEU A 262 -9.33 49.50 -0.29
N GLN A 263 -9.13 48.37 0.38
CA GLN A 263 -8.84 48.34 1.82
C GLN A 263 -7.36 48.58 2.15
N ALA A 264 -6.44 48.29 1.22
CA ALA A 264 -5.01 48.58 1.42
C ALA A 264 -4.69 50.08 1.28
N SER A 265 -5.46 50.85 0.50
CA SER A 265 -5.24 52.29 0.33
C SER A 265 -5.76 53.17 1.48
N ALA A 266 -6.54 52.62 2.42
CA ALA A 266 -7.14 53.40 3.50
C ALA A 266 -6.25 53.55 4.75
N GLN A 267 -5.18 52.75 4.90
CA GLN A 267 -4.32 52.77 6.10
C GLN A 267 -3.06 53.64 5.98
N GLU A 268 -2.72 54.19 4.81
CA GLU A 268 -1.55 55.07 4.66
C GLU A 268 -1.86 56.58 4.81
N SER A 269 -3.14 56.99 4.91
CA SER A 269 -3.52 58.41 4.90
C SER A 269 -3.66 59.09 6.28
N ASP A 270 -3.53 58.40 7.41
CA ASP A 270 -3.80 58.97 8.75
C ASP A 270 -2.55 59.22 9.62
N GLY A 271 -1.37 59.23 9.01
CA GLY A 271 -0.07 59.31 9.70
C GLY A 271 0.66 60.65 9.65
N GLY A 272 0.01 61.76 9.27
CA GLY A 272 0.70 63.04 9.06
C GLY A 272 -0.09 64.24 9.55
N LEU A 273 0.01 64.56 10.85
CA LEU A 273 -0.06 65.91 11.44
C LEU A 273 0.14 65.82 12.96
N ARG A 274 1.40 65.83 13.42
CA ARG A 274 1.82 66.37 14.71
C ARG A 274 3.18 67.02 14.57
#